data_AF-A0A9E3R7Q1-F1
#
_entry.id   AF-A0A9E3R7Q1-F1
#
_cell.length_a   1.000
_cell.length_b   1.000
_cell.length_c   1.000
_cell.angle_alpha   90.00
_cell.angle_beta   90.00
_cell.angle_gamma   90.00
#
_symmetry.space_group_name_H-M   'P 1'
#
loop_
_entity.id
_entity.type
_entity.pdbx_description
1 polymer ?
#
loop_
_entity_poly.entity_id
_entity_poly.type
_entity_poly.pdbx_seq_one_letter_code
_entity_poly.pdbx_strand_id
1 'polypeptide(L)'
;MRPALTVIVLAVFVFPFHLSAQKTDIGFQIGSTLYFGDLGGANAIGRPLFFDLERTLIKPVGSAFYHRQLNTRWGIKVIGSYTSIAGDDKLLQPRSLFSPEWFRWYRNLNFHSNLWDVSVWAEYYLTRYEPGSISRWRWGPYAFVGVGLFHFNPKTEVNGTTVELRPLHTEGQGFPGSGRKEYSLYQPSIPIGFGLRYNVTTDFTIAFEYADHWTFTDYIDDVSTEYVSQADFNSYFANDPATASLAWQLSVRSDEIDPDGIYAYVTAPGQQRGDPKDKDHYAFPQFTFSWVMGQHHVRPKNQMKCMKWGGEGNTNKKARKPTR
;
A
#
# COMPACT_ATOMS: atom_id res chain seq x y z
N MET A 1 22.08 37.34 18.12
CA MET A 1 21.39 36.44 19.08
C MET A 1 20.80 35.29 18.28
N ARG A 2 21.26 34.05 18.52
CA ARG A 2 20.82 32.84 17.79
C ARG A 2 19.62 32.22 18.53
N PRO A 3 18.50 31.89 17.89
CA PRO A 3 17.45 31.12 18.55
C PRO A 3 17.83 29.63 18.54
N ALA A 4 17.90 29.04 19.73
CA ALA A 4 18.05 27.61 19.95
C ALA A 4 16.75 26.90 19.56
N LEU A 5 16.83 25.95 18.63
CA LEU A 5 15.72 25.09 18.24
C LEU A 5 15.65 23.91 19.22
N THR A 6 14.65 23.92 20.09
CA THR A 6 14.38 22.86 21.05
C THR A 6 13.87 21.61 20.32
N VAL A 7 14.68 20.55 20.29
CA VAL A 7 14.28 19.22 19.80
C VAL A 7 13.35 18.59 20.85
N ILE A 8 12.07 18.45 20.51
CA ILE A 8 11.12 17.65 21.29
C ILE A 8 11.39 16.18 20.94
N VAL A 9 12.07 15.48 21.84
CA VAL A 9 12.24 14.02 21.77
C VAL A 9 10.89 13.40 22.08
N LEU A 10 10.29 12.77 21.08
CA LEU A 10 9.09 11.95 21.22
C LEU A 10 9.48 10.69 22.02
N ALA A 11 9.23 10.71 23.34
CA ALA A 11 9.41 9.55 24.19
C ALA A 11 8.34 8.50 23.82
N VAL A 12 8.73 7.53 23.00
CA VAL A 12 7.97 6.29 22.78
C VAL A 12 7.88 5.58 24.12
N PHE A 13 6.71 5.65 24.77
CA PHE A 13 6.37 4.83 25.92
C PHE A 13 6.37 3.35 25.48
N VAL A 14 7.49 2.67 25.67
CA VAL A 14 7.57 1.22 25.63
C VAL A 14 6.85 0.70 26.88
N PHE A 15 5.55 0.45 26.77
CA PHE A 15 4.83 -0.35 27.75
C PHE A 15 5.27 -1.82 27.59
N PRO A 16 5.92 -2.45 28.58
CA PRO A 16 6.16 -3.88 28.53
C PRO A 16 4.88 -4.60 28.94
N PHE A 17 3.96 -4.81 28.00
CA PHE A 17 2.90 -5.80 28.19
C PHE A 17 3.52 -7.20 28.10
N HIS A 18 4.08 -7.66 29.22
CA HIS A 18 4.31 -9.08 29.47
C HIS A 18 2.99 -9.74 29.84
N LEU A 19 2.17 -10.03 28.83
CA LEU A 19 1.05 -10.97 28.92
C LEU A 19 1.38 -12.18 28.03
N SER A 20 1.81 -13.26 28.69
CA SER A 20 2.10 -14.56 28.10
C SER A 20 0.80 -15.25 27.66
N ALA A 21 0.34 -14.94 26.45
CA ALA A 21 -0.69 -15.67 25.69
C ALA A 21 -0.84 -15.16 24.24
N GLN A 22 -0.18 -14.04 23.89
CA GLN A 22 -0.34 -13.37 22.60
C GLN A 22 0.50 -14.05 21.52
N LYS A 23 -0.17 -14.46 20.43
CA LYS A 23 0.46 -15.16 19.31
C LYS A 23 1.05 -14.12 18.37
N THR A 24 2.28 -14.37 17.95
CA THR A 24 3.01 -13.49 17.04
C THR A 24 3.24 -14.23 15.75
N ASP A 25 2.99 -13.57 14.62
CA ASP A 25 3.21 -14.13 13.30
C ASP A 25 4.19 -13.25 12.54
N ILE A 26 5.13 -13.86 11.84
CA ILE A 26 6.00 -13.17 10.88
C ILE A 26 5.76 -13.75 9.50
N GLY A 27 5.93 -12.93 8.49
CA GLY A 27 5.65 -13.38 7.14
C GLY A 27 6.00 -12.38 6.07
N PHE A 28 5.61 -12.73 4.86
CA PHE A 28 5.73 -11.88 3.70
C PHE A 28 4.43 -11.86 2.92
N GLN A 29 4.29 -10.84 2.08
CA GLN A 29 3.18 -10.67 1.17
C GLN A 29 3.72 -10.47 -0.23
N ILE A 30 3.01 -11.03 -1.20
CA ILE A 30 3.28 -10.81 -2.62
C ILE A 30 1.96 -10.49 -3.31
N GLY A 31 2.01 -9.59 -4.27
CA GLY A 31 0.81 -9.22 -5.00
C GLY A 31 1.11 -8.23 -6.10
N SER A 32 0.12 -7.40 -6.39
CA SER A 32 0.23 -6.37 -7.41
C SER A 32 -0.10 -5.00 -6.85
N THR A 33 0.43 -3.96 -7.49
CA THR A 33 0.14 -2.56 -7.18
C THR A 33 -0.83 -2.00 -8.20
N LEU A 34 -1.85 -1.32 -7.68
CA LEU A 34 -2.80 -0.51 -8.43
C LEU A 34 -2.52 0.95 -8.09
N TYR A 35 -2.32 1.80 -9.09
CA TYR A 35 -2.15 3.24 -8.91
C TYR A 35 -3.38 3.97 -9.41
N PHE A 36 -3.84 4.97 -8.65
CA PHE A 36 -4.97 5.81 -8.97
C PHE A 36 -4.53 7.26 -8.82
N GLY A 37 -4.40 7.95 -9.95
CA GLY A 37 -3.97 9.33 -10.02
C GLY A 37 -4.34 9.98 -11.34
N ASP A 38 -3.72 11.12 -11.64
CA ASP A 38 -4.02 11.93 -12.82
C ASP A 38 -3.48 11.33 -14.11
N LEU A 39 -2.45 10.49 -14.06
CA LEU A 39 -1.87 9.81 -15.23
C LEU A 39 -2.44 8.41 -15.44
N GLY A 40 -2.92 8.17 -16.66
CA GLY A 40 -3.48 6.88 -17.05
C GLY A 40 -4.81 6.52 -16.38
N GLY A 41 -5.53 5.55 -16.93
CA GLY A 41 -6.82 5.15 -16.38
C GLY A 41 -7.62 4.31 -17.37
N ALA A 42 -8.67 3.69 -16.87
CA ALA A 42 -9.65 2.95 -17.64
C ALA A 42 -10.15 3.77 -18.85
N ASN A 43 -10.09 3.17 -20.05
CA ASN A 43 -10.65 3.73 -21.28
C ASN A 43 -12.21 3.75 -21.29
N ALA A 44 -12.86 3.57 -20.13
CA ALA A 44 -14.31 3.61 -19.98
C ALA A 44 -14.79 3.74 -18.52
N ILE A 45 -15.92 4.44 -18.33
CA ILE A 45 -16.80 4.20 -17.18
C ILE A 45 -17.49 2.85 -17.39
N GLY A 46 -17.29 1.89 -16.48
CA GLY A 46 -18.26 0.79 -16.26
C GLY A 46 -17.80 -0.65 -16.52
N ARG A 47 -16.55 -1.04 -16.25
CA ARG A 47 -16.19 -2.46 -16.10
C ARG A 47 -15.71 -2.79 -14.68
N PRO A 48 -15.87 -4.04 -14.21
CA PRO A 48 -15.44 -4.44 -12.86
C PRO A 48 -13.93 -4.18 -12.71
N LEU A 49 -13.55 -3.69 -11.53
CA LEU A 49 -12.24 -3.26 -11.04
C LEU A 49 -10.99 -4.06 -11.51
N PHE A 50 -11.13 -5.27 -12.06
CA PHE A 50 -10.04 -6.14 -12.51
C PHE A 50 -9.86 -6.22 -14.03
N PHE A 51 -10.80 -5.72 -14.83
CA PHE A 51 -10.74 -5.78 -16.31
C PHE A 51 -10.45 -4.43 -16.97
N ASP A 52 -10.33 -3.36 -16.18
CA ASP A 52 -10.14 -1.98 -16.64
C ASP A 52 -8.78 -1.39 -16.22
N LEU A 53 -7.94 -2.20 -15.57
CA LEU A 53 -6.54 -1.86 -15.36
C LEU A 53 -5.74 -2.19 -16.60
N GLU A 54 -5.02 -1.18 -17.08
CA GLU A 54 -3.99 -1.36 -18.09
C GLU A 54 -2.90 -2.28 -17.53
N ARG A 55 -2.85 -3.52 -18.02
CA ARG A 55 -2.04 -4.61 -17.43
C ARG A 55 -0.55 -4.28 -17.40
N THR A 56 -0.11 -3.39 -18.28
CA THR A 56 1.29 -2.94 -18.37
C THR A 56 1.70 -2.03 -17.20
N LEU A 57 0.74 -1.38 -16.55
CA LEU A 57 0.94 -0.52 -15.38
C LEU A 57 0.84 -1.28 -14.05
N ILE A 58 0.31 -2.51 -14.05
CA ILE A 58 0.30 -3.38 -12.87
C ILE A 58 1.72 -3.87 -12.60
N LYS A 59 2.30 -3.47 -11.47
CA LYS A 59 3.63 -3.90 -11.03
C LYS A 59 3.54 -4.87 -9.85
N PRO A 60 4.50 -5.79 -9.67
CA PRO A 60 4.53 -6.64 -8.49
C PRO A 60 4.87 -5.82 -7.24
N VAL A 61 4.28 -6.19 -6.10
CA VAL A 61 4.64 -5.69 -4.78
C VAL A 61 5.09 -6.84 -3.90
N GLY A 62 6.17 -6.60 -3.15
CA GLY A 62 6.65 -7.49 -2.10
C GLY A 62 6.64 -6.77 -0.77
N SER A 63 6.15 -7.44 0.27
CA SER A 63 6.11 -6.87 1.61
C SER A 63 6.59 -7.89 2.64
N ALA A 64 7.17 -7.40 3.74
CA ALA A 64 7.49 -8.19 4.92
C ALA A 64 6.78 -7.57 6.13
N PHE A 65 6.31 -8.42 7.05
CA PHE A 65 5.56 -7.92 8.20
C PHE A 65 5.83 -8.70 9.48
N TYR A 66 5.56 -8.01 10.58
CA TYR A 66 5.44 -8.54 11.91
C TYR A 66 4.01 -8.29 12.39
N HIS A 67 3.31 -9.35 12.78
CA HIS A 67 1.94 -9.30 13.26
C HIS A 67 1.85 -9.84 14.68
N ARG A 68 1.07 -9.19 15.54
CA ARG A 68 0.80 -9.62 16.91
C ARG A 68 -0.70 -9.64 17.16
N GLN A 69 -1.22 -10.83 17.47
CA GLN A 69 -2.60 -11.00 17.87
C GLN A 69 -2.77 -10.63 19.35
N LEU A 70 -3.55 -9.58 19.64
CA LEU A 70 -3.78 -9.09 21.00
C LEU A 70 -4.86 -9.91 21.72
N ASN A 71 -5.93 -10.28 20.99
CA ASN A 71 -7.02 -11.12 21.47
C ASN A 71 -7.73 -11.82 20.29
N THR A 72 -8.84 -12.51 20.51
CA THR A 72 -9.52 -13.25 19.43
C THR A 72 -10.17 -12.37 18.35
N ARG A 73 -10.15 -11.03 18.52
CA ARG A 73 -10.78 -10.06 17.61
C ARG A 73 -9.83 -8.96 17.13
N TRP A 74 -8.74 -8.70 17.83
CA TRP A 74 -7.84 -7.59 17.55
C TRP A 74 -6.41 -8.07 17.31
N GLY A 75 -5.80 -7.52 16.27
CA GLY A 75 -4.39 -7.69 15.92
C GLY A 75 -3.73 -6.34 15.63
N ILE A 76 -2.41 -6.31 15.73
CA ILE A 76 -1.58 -5.19 15.25
C ILE A 76 -0.57 -5.76 14.26
N LYS A 77 -0.41 -5.11 13.11
CA LYS A 77 0.57 -5.46 12.10
C LYS A 77 1.50 -4.28 11.83
N VAL A 78 2.80 -4.53 11.77
CA VAL A 78 3.80 -3.60 11.21
C VAL A 78 4.27 -4.21 9.91
N ILE A 79 4.19 -3.45 8.83
CA ILE A 79 4.47 -3.94 7.48
C ILE A 79 5.36 -2.94 6.73
N GLY A 80 6.33 -3.46 5.99
CA GLY A 80 7.11 -2.72 5.02
C GLY A 80 6.91 -3.31 3.63
N SER A 81 6.62 -2.47 2.66
CA SER A 81 6.31 -2.83 1.27
C SER A 81 7.26 -2.12 0.31
N TYR A 82 7.66 -2.82 -0.74
CA TYR A 82 8.43 -2.26 -1.85
C TYR A 82 7.78 -2.62 -3.18
N THR A 83 7.61 -1.61 -4.03
CA THR A 83 7.04 -1.78 -5.37
C THR A 83 7.49 -0.67 -6.31
N SER A 84 7.01 -0.73 -7.55
CA SER A 84 7.06 0.38 -8.50
C SER A 84 5.64 0.74 -8.92
N ILE A 85 5.43 2.00 -9.24
CA ILE A 85 4.19 2.54 -9.80
C ILE A 85 4.53 3.24 -11.11
N ALA A 86 3.56 3.29 -12.03
CA ALA A 86 3.72 3.96 -13.30
C ALA A 86 2.37 4.42 -13.83
N GLY A 87 2.40 5.44 -14.68
CA GLY A 87 1.26 5.95 -15.43
C GLY A 87 1.73 6.44 -16.78
N ASP A 88 0.90 6.27 -17.80
CA ASP A 88 1.21 6.66 -19.17
C ASP A 88 -0.08 7.05 -19.90
N ASP A 89 -0.19 8.34 -20.25
CA ASP A 89 -1.33 8.89 -20.97
C ASP A 89 -1.43 8.36 -22.41
N LYS A 90 -0.32 7.91 -23.00
CA LYS A 90 -0.29 7.37 -24.37
C LYS A 90 -1.11 6.10 -24.53
N LEU A 91 -1.35 5.38 -23.42
CA LEU A 91 -2.14 4.15 -23.40
C LEU A 91 -3.66 4.42 -23.47
N LEU A 92 -4.08 5.67 -23.32
CA LEU A 92 -5.47 6.07 -23.48
C LEU A 92 -5.89 5.98 -24.95
N GLN A 93 -7.15 5.58 -25.17
CA GLN A 93 -7.76 5.48 -26.49
C GLN A 93 -8.96 6.44 -26.56
N PRO A 94 -8.74 7.70 -26.98
CA PRO A 94 -9.78 8.71 -27.03
C PRO A 94 -10.92 8.29 -27.98
N ARG A 95 -12.16 8.42 -27.53
CA ARG A 95 -13.34 8.09 -28.35
C ARG A 95 -13.71 9.18 -29.35
N SER A 96 -13.41 10.42 -29.01
CA SER A 96 -13.68 11.59 -29.83
C SER A 96 -12.70 12.70 -29.50
N LEU A 97 -12.51 13.65 -30.43
CA LEU A 97 -11.80 14.89 -30.13
C LEU A 97 -12.47 15.60 -28.95
N PHE A 98 -11.66 16.17 -28.05
CA PHE A 98 -12.11 16.90 -26.85
C PHE A 98 -12.92 16.09 -25.83
N SER A 99 -12.84 14.76 -25.85
CA SER A 99 -13.31 13.96 -24.71
C SER A 99 -12.32 14.09 -23.52
N PRO A 100 -12.72 13.80 -22.27
CA PRO A 100 -11.80 13.81 -21.14
C PRO A 100 -10.55 12.95 -21.36
N GLU A 101 -10.71 11.80 -22.03
CA GLU A 101 -9.59 10.91 -22.39
C GLU A 101 -8.69 11.53 -23.46
N TRP A 102 -9.26 12.33 -24.39
CA TRP A 102 -8.50 13.04 -25.41
C TRP A 102 -7.56 14.08 -24.82
N PHE A 103 -8.01 14.86 -23.82
CA PHE A 103 -7.16 15.87 -23.17
C PHE A 103 -5.95 15.24 -22.49
N ARG A 104 -6.16 14.13 -21.76
CA ARG A 104 -5.09 13.37 -21.10
C ARG A 104 -4.13 12.76 -22.12
N TRP A 105 -4.68 12.11 -23.15
CA TRP A 105 -3.88 11.57 -24.26
C TRP A 105 -3.03 12.65 -24.96
N TYR A 106 -3.62 13.82 -25.26
CA TYR A 106 -2.93 14.95 -25.90
C TYR A 106 -1.81 15.52 -25.03
N ARG A 107 -1.99 15.54 -23.71
CA ARG A 107 -0.97 15.93 -22.72
C ARG A 107 0.26 15.00 -22.76
N ASN A 108 0.07 13.71 -23.08
CA ASN A 108 1.14 12.75 -23.37
C ASN A 108 2.21 12.62 -22.27
N LEU A 109 1.80 12.68 -21.01
CA LEU A 109 2.73 12.50 -19.89
C LEU A 109 2.86 11.03 -19.53
N ASN A 110 4.06 10.65 -19.08
CA ASN A 110 4.30 9.36 -18.48
C ASN A 110 5.30 9.48 -17.33
N PHE A 111 5.16 8.58 -16.37
CA PHE A 111 6.06 8.50 -15.24
C PHE A 111 6.20 7.06 -14.77
N HIS A 112 7.29 6.81 -14.06
CA HIS A 112 7.46 5.65 -13.23
C HIS A 112 8.15 6.06 -11.92
N SER A 113 7.86 5.36 -10.84
CA SER A 113 8.46 5.61 -9.54
C SER A 113 8.66 4.32 -8.77
N ASN A 114 9.70 4.29 -7.93
CA ASN A 114 9.86 3.25 -6.92
C ASN A 114 9.21 3.75 -5.63
N LEU A 115 8.41 2.88 -5.01
CA LEU A 115 7.64 3.19 -3.82
C LEU A 115 8.07 2.28 -2.67
N TRP A 116 8.52 2.91 -1.59
CA TRP A 116 8.78 2.27 -0.30
C TRP A 116 7.68 2.71 0.66
N ASP A 117 6.89 1.79 1.20
CA ASP A 117 5.87 2.07 2.24
C ASP A 117 6.23 1.35 3.53
N VAL A 118 6.13 2.05 4.66
CA VAL A 118 6.14 1.43 5.98
C VAL A 118 4.91 1.89 6.73
N SER A 119 4.14 0.94 7.25
CA SER A 119 2.89 1.22 7.93
C SER A 119 2.61 0.31 9.12
N VAL A 120 1.77 0.82 10.03
CA VAL A 120 1.29 0.12 11.22
C VAL A 120 -0.23 0.07 11.16
N TRP A 121 -0.79 -1.13 11.22
CA TRP A 121 -2.22 -1.38 11.07
C TRP A 121 -2.81 -1.93 12.36
N ALA A 122 -4.00 -1.45 12.71
CA ALA A 122 -4.89 -2.09 13.66
C ALA A 122 -5.88 -2.97 12.89
N GLU A 123 -5.87 -4.28 13.18
CA GLU A 123 -6.73 -5.27 12.53
C GLU A 123 -7.89 -5.65 13.45
N TYR A 124 -9.12 -5.64 12.91
CA TYR A 124 -10.32 -6.11 13.59
C TYR A 124 -10.96 -7.29 12.86
N TYR A 125 -10.98 -8.45 13.50
CA TYR A 125 -11.60 -9.67 13.02
C TYR A 125 -13.10 -9.67 13.31
N LEU A 126 -13.90 -9.85 12.26
CA LEU A 126 -15.35 -9.87 12.33
C LEU A 126 -15.84 -11.13 13.07
N THR A 127 -15.15 -12.25 12.87
CA THR A 127 -15.33 -13.50 13.61
C THR A 127 -14.25 -13.67 14.67
N ARG A 128 -14.45 -14.59 15.63
CA ARG A 128 -13.37 -15.00 16.52
C ARG A 128 -12.31 -15.71 15.69
N TYR A 129 -11.08 -15.19 15.73
CA TYR A 129 -9.92 -15.77 15.07
C TYR A 129 -8.78 -15.91 16.06
N GLU A 130 -8.10 -17.06 16.00
CA GLU A 130 -6.86 -17.28 16.74
C GLU A 130 -5.84 -17.95 15.81
N PRO A 131 -4.63 -17.40 15.68
CA PRO A 131 -3.57 -18.04 14.90
C PRO A 131 -3.33 -19.48 15.36
N GLY A 132 -3.24 -20.40 14.41
CA GLY A 132 -2.99 -21.83 14.68
C GLY A 132 -4.18 -22.64 15.23
N SER A 133 -5.37 -22.04 15.41
CA SER A 133 -6.57 -22.81 15.73
C SER A 133 -7.13 -23.48 14.46
N ILE A 134 -6.91 -24.80 14.31
CA ILE A 134 -7.42 -25.57 13.17
C ILE A 134 -8.86 -26.07 13.37
N SER A 135 -9.29 -26.35 14.61
CA SER A 135 -10.53 -27.10 14.89
C SER A 135 -11.82 -26.27 14.91
N ARG A 136 -11.75 -24.98 15.29
CA ARG A 136 -12.94 -24.11 15.43
C ARG A 136 -12.81 -22.77 14.72
N TRP A 137 -11.66 -22.11 14.83
CA TRP A 137 -11.44 -20.75 14.32
C TRP A 137 -10.44 -20.74 13.19
N ARG A 138 -10.73 -21.53 12.14
CA ARG A 138 -9.79 -21.78 11.05
C ARG A 138 -9.66 -20.60 10.06
N TRP A 139 -10.69 -19.77 9.95
CA TRP A 139 -10.69 -18.60 9.08
C TRP A 139 -11.20 -17.38 9.84
N GLY A 140 -10.70 -16.21 9.45
CA GLY A 140 -11.04 -14.93 10.06
C GLY A 140 -11.06 -13.84 8.99
N PRO A 141 -12.25 -13.36 8.58
CA PRO A 141 -12.35 -12.14 7.81
C PRO A 141 -12.12 -10.96 8.76
N TYR A 142 -11.38 -9.96 8.30
CA TYR A 142 -11.03 -8.81 9.10
C TYR A 142 -10.97 -7.55 8.23
N ALA A 143 -11.16 -6.41 8.88
CA ALA A 143 -10.89 -5.10 8.31
C ALA A 143 -9.75 -4.46 9.08
N PHE A 144 -9.05 -3.51 8.47
CA PHE A 144 -7.98 -2.79 9.13
C PHE A 144 -7.94 -1.33 8.72
N VAL A 145 -7.35 -0.54 9.60
CA VAL A 145 -6.96 0.85 9.37
C VAL A 145 -5.59 1.05 9.99
N GLY A 146 -4.77 1.88 9.37
CA GLY A 146 -3.42 2.14 9.86
C GLY A 146 -2.93 3.54 9.56
N VAL A 147 -1.68 3.76 9.92
CA VAL A 147 -0.91 4.95 9.58
C VAL A 147 0.39 4.50 8.92
N GLY A 148 0.75 5.17 7.84
CA GLY A 148 1.93 4.86 7.04
C GLY A 148 2.74 6.09 6.70
N LEU A 149 3.98 5.83 6.29
CA LEU A 149 4.87 6.78 5.66
C LEU A 149 5.45 6.09 4.43
N PHE A 150 5.33 6.74 3.28
CA PHE A 150 5.89 6.24 2.05
C PHE A 150 6.86 7.23 1.41
N HIS A 151 7.83 6.68 0.69
CA HIS A 151 8.77 7.42 -0.13
C HIS A 151 8.57 7.04 -1.60
N PHE A 152 8.46 8.04 -2.45
CA PHE A 152 8.41 7.90 -3.90
C PHE A 152 9.44 8.84 -4.54
N ASN A 153 9.69 8.70 -5.84
CA ASN A 153 10.52 9.60 -6.64
C ASN A 153 10.07 9.48 -8.11
N PRO A 154 9.23 10.40 -8.63
CA PRO A 154 8.68 10.29 -9.97
C PRO A 154 9.76 10.57 -11.02
N LYS A 155 9.84 9.69 -12.02
CA LYS A 155 10.85 9.70 -13.08
C LYS A 155 10.20 9.46 -14.43
N THR A 156 10.84 9.92 -15.48
CA THR A 156 10.44 9.64 -16.86
C THR A 156 11.66 9.29 -17.71
N GLU A 157 11.45 8.72 -18.89
CA GLU A 157 12.51 8.39 -19.83
C GLU A 157 12.52 9.37 -21.01
N VAL A 158 13.67 9.99 -21.25
CA VAL A 158 13.90 10.88 -22.41
C VAL A 158 15.10 10.34 -23.18
N ASN A 159 14.90 9.98 -24.45
CA ASN A 159 15.96 9.46 -25.32
C ASN A 159 16.77 8.30 -24.70
N GLY A 160 16.10 7.40 -23.96
CA GLY A 160 16.73 6.27 -23.27
C GLY A 160 17.47 6.62 -21.97
N THR A 161 17.37 7.86 -21.49
CA THR A 161 17.93 8.30 -20.20
C THR A 161 16.79 8.56 -19.21
N THR A 162 16.89 7.98 -18.02
CA THR A 162 15.93 8.25 -16.93
C THR A 162 16.23 9.61 -16.30
N VAL A 163 15.21 10.46 -16.23
CA VAL A 163 15.25 11.81 -15.67
C VAL A 163 14.30 11.89 -14.48
N GLU A 164 14.76 12.50 -13.39
CA GLU A 164 13.91 12.75 -12.20
C GLU A 164 13.05 13.99 -12.42
N LEU A 165 11.75 13.89 -12.12
CA LEU A 165 10.80 14.96 -12.42
C LEU A 165 10.76 16.05 -11.34
N ARG A 166 10.86 15.66 -10.06
CA ARG A 166 10.78 16.60 -8.93
C ARG A 166 11.77 17.77 -9.02
N PRO A 167 13.06 17.58 -9.35
CA PRO A 167 14.02 18.69 -9.45
C PRO A 167 13.77 19.63 -10.63
N LEU A 168 12.95 19.22 -11.60
CA LEU A 168 12.62 20.02 -12.77
C LEU A 168 11.47 21.00 -12.53
N HIS A 169 10.75 20.84 -11.42
CA HIS A 169 9.64 21.71 -11.05
C HIS A 169 8.63 21.89 -12.21
N THR A 170 8.16 20.77 -12.78
CA THR A 170 7.38 20.72 -14.03
C THR A 170 6.08 21.52 -14.02
N GLU A 171 5.56 21.88 -12.83
CA GLU A 171 4.41 22.80 -12.67
C GLU A 171 4.81 24.10 -11.94
N GLY A 172 6.08 24.47 -11.96
CA GLY A 172 6.62 25.65 -11.28
C GLY A 172 6.52 25.58 -9.75
N GLN A 173 6.59 24.38 -9.18
CA GLN A 173 6.63 24.21 -7.74
C GLN A 173 7.89 24.90 -7.20
N GLY A 174 7.77 25.82 -6.24
CA GLY A 174 8.91 26.57 -5.70
C GLY A 174 9.32 27.81 -6.50
N PHE A 175 8.70 28.08 -7.65
CA PHE A 175 8.98 29.31 -8.40
C PHE A 175 8.54 30.56 -7.63
N PRO A 176 9.32 31.65 -7.64
CA PRO A 176 8.90 32.91 -7.04
C PRO A 176 7.58 33.40 -7.63
N GLY A 177 6.57 33.62 -6.78
CA GLY A 177 5.27 34.14 -7.20
C GLY A 177 4.28 33.10 -7.75
N SER A 178 4.66 31.83 -7.93
CA SER A 178 3.71 30.79 -8.36
C SER A 178 2.70 30.40 -7.27
N GLY A 179 3.06 30.62 -6.00
CA GLY A 179 2.27 30.17 -4.84
C GLY A 179 2.30 28.65 -4.62
N ARG A 180 2.95 27.89 -5.52
CA ARG A 180 3.05 26.43 -5.50
C ARG A 180 4.29 26.03 -4.71
N LYS A 181 4.14 25.13 -3.73
CA LYS A 181 5.27 24.65 -2.93
C LYS A 181 5.85 23.39 -3.55
N GLU A 182 7.16 23.24 -3.47
CA GLU A 182 7.82 21.98 -3.81
C GLU A 182 7.30 20.86 -2.89
N TYR A 183 6.85 19.77 -3.49
CA TYR A 183 6.33 18.62 -2.74
C TYR A 183 7.46 17.83 -2.09
N SER A 184 7.13 17.11 -1.00
CA SER A 184 8.03 16.18 -0.34
C SER A 184 7.95 14.81 -0.99
N LEU A 185 9.10 14.12 -1.12
CA LEU A 185 9.16 12.72 -1.54
C LEU A 185 8.72 11.75 -0.43
N TYR A 186 8.75 12.19 0.83
CA TYR A 186 8.19 11.46 1.96
C TYR A 186 6.80 11.99 2.28
N GLN A 187 5.80 11.13 2.27
CA GLN A 187 4.41 11.51 2.49
C GLN A 187 3.73 10.52 3.44
N PRO A 188 2.85 11.01 4.34
CA PRO A 188 2.04 10.12 5.16
C PRO A 188 0.94 9.44 4.32
N SER A 189 0.54 8.25 4.74
CA SER A 189 -0.60 7.52 4.17
C SER A 189 -1.50 6.98 5.28
N ILE A 190 -2.78 6.75 4.95
CA ILE A 190 -3.72 6.01 5.78
C ILE A 190 -4.12 4.74 5.02
N PRO A 191 -3.48 3.59 5.30
CA PRO A 191 -3.92 2.30 4.78
C PRO A 191 -5.25 1.89 5.41
N ILE A 192 -6.23 1.59 4.56
CA ILE A 192 -7.55 1.04 4.93
C ILE A 192 -7.80 -0.18 4.06
N GLY A 193 -8.37 -1.22 4.64
CA GLY A 193 -8.61 -2.41 3.85
C GLY A 193 -9.29 -3.53 4.58
N PHE A 194 -9.30 -4.68 3.90
CA PHE A 194 -9.86 -5.91 4.41
C PHE A 194 -9.01 -7.10 4.01
N GLY A 195 -9.16 -8.19 4.74
CA GLY A 195 -8.52 -9.44 4.42
C GLY A 195 -9.30 -10.64 4.91
N LEU A 196 -8.93 -11.79 4.37
CA LEU A 196 -9.41 -13.09 4.80
C LEU A 196 -8.22 -13.96 5.14
N ARG A 197 -8.04 -14.25 6.43
CA ARG A 197 -6.96 -15.08 6.95
C ARG A 197 -7.44 -16.51 7.18
N TYR A 198 -6.59 -17.50 6.88
CA TYR A 198 -6.89 -18.93 6.97
C TYR A 198 -5.71 -19.73 7.55
N ASN A 199 -5.95 -20.43 8.65
CA ASN A 199 -5.00 -21.33 9.30
C ASN A 199 -4.90 -22.63 8.48
N VAL A 200 -3.80 -22.80 7.77
CA VAL A 200 -3.51 -24.03 7.01
C VAL A 200 -3.11 -25.13 7.99
N THR A 201 -2.16 -24.82 8.87
CA THR A 201 -1.69 -25.67 9.97
C THR A 201 -1.72 -24.89 11.29
N THR A 202 -1.18 -25.45 12.37
CA THR A 202 -1.05 -24.75 13.66
C THR A 202 -0.02 -23.62 13.59
N ASP A 203 0.92 -23.74 12.65
CA ASP A 203 2.12 -22.90 12.59
C ASP A 203 2.18 -22.09 11.29
N PHE A 204 1.31 -22.37 10.32
CA PHE A 204 1.29 -21.74 9.01
C PHE A 204 -0.10 -21.25 8.62
N THR A 205 -0.15 -20.02 8.16
CA THR A 205 -1.38 -19.31 7.80
C THR A 205 -1.19 -18.61 6.46
N ILE A 206 -2.26 -18.56 5.69
CA ILE A 206 -2.32 -17.77 4.45
C ILE A 206 -3.42 -16.71 4.58
N ALA A 207 -3.30 -15.61 3.85
CA ALA A 207 -4.40 -14.66 3.72
C ALA A 207 -4.44 -14.05 2.32
N PHE A 208 -5.60 -13.52 1.96
CA PHE A 208 -5.70 -12.49 0.94
C PHE A 208 -5.99 -11.17 1.63
N GLU A 209 -5.33 -10.09 1.20
CA GLU A 209 -5.45 -8.75 1.75
C GLU A 209 -5.61 -7.74 0.60
N TYR A 210 -6.54 -6.81 0.73
CA TYR A 210 -6.63 -5.63 -0.13
C TYR A 210 -6.41 -4.41 0.76
N ALA A 211 -5.31 -3.69 0.53
CA ALA A 211 -4.91 -2.52 1.29
C ALA A 211 -4.89 -1.28 0.39
N ASP A 212 -5.85 -0.38 0.57
CA ASP A 212 -5.89 0.91 -0.11
C ASP A 212 -5.20 1.99 0.73
N HIS A 213 -4.17 2.64 0.19
CA HIS A 213 -3.35 3.63 0.89
C HIS A 213 -3.77 5.02 0.45
N TRP A 214 -4.65 5.62 1.24
CA TRP A 214 -5.07 7.00 1.01
C TRP A 214 -3.91 7.93 1.32
N THR A 215 -3.60 8.83 0.38
CA THR A 215 -2.52 9.80 0.55
C THR A 215 -3.08 11.22 0.63
N PHE A 216 -2.19 12.16 0.93
CA PHE A 216 -2.53 13.58 1.08
C PHE A 216 -1.82 14.44 0.02
N THR A 217 -1.28 13.80 -1.01
CA THR A 217 -0.54 14.44 -2.08
C THR A 217 -1.19 14.14 -3.42
N ASP A 218 -0.88 15.00 -4.36
CA ASP A 218 -1.38 14.99 -5.73
C ASP A 218 -0.18 15.05 -6.70
N TYR A 219 0.92 14.45 -6.29
CA TYR A 219 2.21 14.63 -6.95
C TYR A 219 2.95 13.31 -7.03
N ILE A 220 2.27 12.18 -6.80
CA ILE A 220 2.88 10.86 -6.93
C ILE A 220 3.34 10.64 -8.39
N ASP A 221 2.59 11.18 -9.34
CA ASP A 221 2.89 11.22 -10.76
C ASP A 221 3.51 12.55 -11.26
N ASP A 222 3.82 13.47 -10.35
CA ASP A 222 4.31 14.83 -10.65
C ASP A 222 3.29 15.75 -11.35
N VAL A 223 1.98 15.50 -11.20
CA VAL A 223 0.91 16.26 -11.87
C VAL A 223 -0.21 16.64 -10.91
N SER A 224 -0.57 17.93 -10.84
CA SER A 224 -1.60 18.40 -9.90
C SER A 224 -2.40 19.61 -10.39
N THR A 225 -1.74 20.58 -11.02
CA THR A 225 -2.31 21.92 -11.20
C THR A 225 -2.40 22.33 -12.65
N GLU A 226 -1.57 23.28 -13.07
CA GLU A 226 -1.64 23.94 -14.36
C GLU A 226 -0.26 24.09 -14.97
N TYR A 227 -0.22 24.20 -16.30
CA TYR A 227 1.00 24.50 -17.03
C TYR A 227 1.59 25.86 -16.66
N VAL A 228 2.92 25.94 -16.66
CA VAL A 228 3.70 27.15 -16.36
C VAL A 228 4.40 27.62 -17.62
N SER A 229 4.68 28.92 -17.77
CA SER A 229 5.29 29.42 -19.00
C SER A 229 6.77 29.05 -19.13
N GLN A 230 7.24 28.91 -20.37
CA GLN A 230 8.67 28.71 -20.65
C GLN A 230 9.55 29.85 -20.09
N ALA A 231 9.02 31.08 -20.05
CA ALA A 231 9.72 32.23 -19.48
C ALA A 231 9.97 32.06 -17.98
N ASP A 232 9.01 31.47 -17.24
CA ASP A 232 9.17 31.21 -15.81
C ASP A 232 10.26 30.16 -15.55
N PHE A 233 10.31 29.09 -16.36
CA PHE A 233 11.41 28.10 -16.32
C PHE A 233 12.76 28.75 -16.58
N ASN A 234 12.87 29.58 -17.62
CA ASN A 234 14.11 30.30 -17.95
C ASN A 234 14.52 31.26 -16.83
N SER A 235 13.56 31.89 -16.16
CA SER A 235 13.85 32.80 -15.05
C SER A 235 14.29 32.04 -13.79
N TYR A 236 13.68 30.90 -13.49
CA TYR A 236 14.02 30.09 -12.32
C TYR A 236 15.39 29.40 -12.48
N PHE A 237 15.64 28.84 -13.66
CA PHE A 237 16.88 28.17 -14.02
C PHE A 237 17.84 29.10 -14.80
N ALA A 238 17.89 30.39 -14.47
CA ALA A 238 18.70 31.37 -15.21
C ALA A 238 20.20 31.01 -15.31
N ASN A 239 20.73 30.26 -14.35
CA ASN A 239 22.12 29.81 -14.32
C ASN A 239 22.33 28.45 -15.01
N ASP A 240 21.26 27.76 -15.43
CA ASP A 240 21.29 26.46 -16.09
C ASP A 240 20.23 26.37 -17.21
N PRO A 241 20.50 26.98 -18.38
CA PRO A 241 19.56 26.97 -19.50
C PRO A 241 19.24 25.57 -20.05
N ALA A 242 20.14 24.60 -19.85
CA ALA A 242 19.92 23.22 -20.29
C ALA A 242 18.81 22.56 -19.46
N THR A 243 18.85 22.73 -18.14
CA THR A 243 17.77 22.27 -17.25
C THR A 243 16.46 23.01 -17.51
N ALA A 244 16.50 24.32 -17.79
CA ALA A 244 15.31 25.08 -18.16
C ALA A 244 14.60 24.49 -19.40
N SER A 245 15.37 24.18 -20.45
CA SER A 245 14.85 23.59 -21.68
C SER A 245 14.29 22.18 -21.45
N LEU A 246 14.96 21.37 -20.64
CA LEU A 246 14.50 20.01 -20.32
C LEU A 246 13.22 20.03 -19.47
N ALA A 247 13.15 20.90 -18.48
CA ALA A 247 11.98 21.07 -17.62
C ALA A 247 10.75 21.50 -18.42
N TRP A 248 10.91 22.46 -19.34
CA TRP A 248 9.84 22.86 -20.26
C TRP A 248 9.39 21.69 -21.16
N GLN A 249 10.34 20.98 -21.78
CA GLN A 249 10.04 19.84 -22.64
C GLN A 249 9.28 18.74 -21.90
N LEU A 250 9.61 18.49 -20.62
CA LEU A 250 8.94 17.48 -19.81
C LEU A 250 7.63 17.97 -19.17
N SER A 251 7.47 19.28 -18.99
CA SER A 251 6.20 19.89 -18.60
C SER A 251 5.18 19.76 -19.73
N VAL A 252 5.58 20.12 -20.96
CA VAL A 252 4.73 20.15 -22.16
C VAL A 252 5.22 19.13 -23.19
N ARG A 253 4.58 17.94 -23.20
CA ARG A 253 4.91 16.83 -24.11
C ARG A 253 3.92 16.65 -25.27
N SER A 254 2.96 17.56 -25.40
CA SER A 254 1.97 17.55 -26.48
C SER A 254 2.59 17.71 -27.87
N ASP A 255 3.73 18.38 -27.97
CA ASP A 255 4.45 18.59 -29.23
C ASP A 255 4.92 17.27 -29.87
N GLU A 256 5.05 16.20 -29.07
CA GLU A 256 5.35 14.85 -29.57
C GLU A 256 4.17 14.24 -30.36
N ILE A 257 2.95 14.70 -30.09
CA ILE A 257 1.70 14.24 -30.72
C ILE A 257 1.26 15.21 -31.82
N ASP A 258 1.43 16.51 -31.60
CA ASP A 258 0.97 17.59 -32.49
C ASP A 258 2.12 18.56 -32.81
N PRO A 259 3.07 18.17 -33.69
CA PRO A 259 4.23 19.00 -34.02
C PRO A 259 3.87 20.32 -34.71
N ASP A 260 2.70 20.37 -35.35
CA ASP A 260 2.18 21.57 -36.03
C ASP A 260 1.49 22.53 -35.06
N GLY A 261 1.29 22.12 -33.79
CA GLY A 261 0.73 22.93 -32.72
C GLY A 261 -0.72 23.33 -32.94
N ILE A 262 -1.51 22.54 -33.67
CA ILE A 262 -2.91 22.83 -34.00
C ILE A 262 -3.74 23.03 -32.72
N TYR A 263 -3.46 22.24 -31.69
CA TYR A 263 -4.15 22.25 -30.41
C TYR A 263 -3.25 22.67 -29.24
N ALA A 264 -2.12 23.33 -29.50
CA ALA A 264 -1.16 23.73 -28.45
C ALA A 264 -1.79 24.65 -27.37
N TYR A 265 -2.92 25.29 -27.67
CA TYR A 265 -3.69 26.05 -26.69
C TYR A 265 -4.23 25.21 -25.52
N VAL A 266 -4.30 23.88 -25.65
CA VAL A 266 -4.77 22.96 -24.61
C VAL A 266 -3.75 22.79 -23.49
N THR A 267 -2.46 22.83 -23.82
CA THR A 267 -1.34 22.71 -22.87
C THR A 267 -0.63 24.04 -22.65
N ALA A 268 -1.29 25.14 -23.01
CA ALA A 268 -0.77 26.48 -22.84
C ALA A 268 -0.66 26.86 -21.34
N PRO A 269 0.20 27.84 -20.98
CA PRO A 269 0.33 28.28 -19.59
C PRO A 269 -1.02 28.69 -18.97
N GLY A 270 -1.27 28.23 -17.75
CA GLY A 270 -2.54 28.43 -17.03
C GLY A 270 -3.66 27.44 -17.42
N GLN A 271 -3.46 26.58 -18.42
CA GLN A 271 -4.38 25.48 -18.67
C GLN A 271 -4.18 24.35 -17.66
N GLN A 272 -5.24 23.57 -17.45
CA GLN A 272 -5.25 22.44 -16.54
C GLN A 272 -4.23 21.38 -16.98
N ARG A 273 -3.32 21.01 -16.07
CA ARG A 273 -2.38 19.91 -16.23
C ARG A 273 -2.78 18.71 -15.39
N GLY A 274 -3.29 18.92 -14.17
CA GLY A 274 -3.81 17.88 -13.26
C GLY A 274 -5.11 18.31 -12.58
N ASP A 275 -5.64 17.51 -11.65
CA ASP A 275 -6.80 17.89 -10.83
C ASP A 275 -6.46 17.90 -9.33
N PRO A 276 -6.26 19.09 -8.72
CA PRO A 276 -5.88 19.19 -7.32
C PRO A 276 -6.97 18.75 -6.33
N LYS A 277 -8.18 18.45 -6.81
CA LYS A 277 -9.30 17.99 -5.98
C LYS A 277 -9.25 16.49 -5.70
N ASP A 278 -8.65 15.70 -6.60
CA ASP A 278 -8.69 14.24 -6.57
C ASP A 278 -7.31 13.67 -6.26
N LYS A 279 -7.01 13.51 -4.96
CA LYS A 279 -5.69 13.07 -4.49
C LYS A 279 -5.31 11.66 -4.96
N ASP A 280 -4.03 11.53 -5.28
CA ASP A 280 -3.42 10.26 -5.62
C ASP A 280 -3.57 9.24 -4.48
N HIS A 281 -3.81 7.99 -4.86
CA HIS A 281 -3.74 6.86 -3.95
C HIS A 281 -3.27 5.59 -4.68
N TYR A 282 -2.90 4.58 -3.91
CA TYR A 282 -2.48 3.30 -4.45
C TYR A 282 -3.00 2.17 -3.58
N ALA A 283 -3.27 1.02 -4.20
CA ALA A 283 -3.78 -0.14 -3.52
C ALA A 283 -2.95 -1.39 -3.78
N PHE A 284 -2.87 -2.26 -2.77
CA PHE A 284 -2.19 -3.54 -2.83
C PHE A 284 -3.17 -4.70 -2.58
N PRO A 285 -3.67 -5.36 -3.63
CA PRO A 285 -4.17 -6.74 -3.54
C PRO A 285 -2.99 -7.73 -3.40
N GLN A 286 -2.91 -8.41 -2.26
CA GLN A 286 -1.78 -9.29 -1.92
C GLN A 286 -2.21 -10.62 -1.30
N PHE A 287 -1.43 -11.65 -1.59
CA PHE A 287 -1.43 -12.91 -0.87
C PHE A 287 -0.37 -12.87 0.23
N THR A 288 -0.78 -13.27 1.42
CA THR A 288 0.02 -13.28 2.64
C THR A 288 0.39 -14.70 3.00
N PHE A 289 1.64 -14.90 3.42
CA PHE A 289 2.16 -16.16 3.92
C PHE A 289 2.82 -15.90 5.27
N SER A 290 2.36 -16.56 6.33
CA SER A 290 2.78 -16.25 7.69
C SER A 290 3.03 -17.49 8.55
N TRP A 291 4.03 -17.39 9.42
CA TRP A 291 4.40 -18.41 10.39
C TRP A 291 4.14 -17.93 11.81
N VAL A 292 3.41 -18.73 12.57
CA VAL A 292 3.06 -18.46 13.97
C VAL A 292 4.24 -18.85 14.87
N MET A 293 4.78 -17.89 15.60
CA MET A 293 5.88 -18.08 16.54
C MET A 293 5.38 -18.46 17.94
N GLY A 294 6.14 -19.32 18.63
CA GLY A 294 5.98 -19.55 20.07
C GLY A 294 4.93 -20.60 20.47
N GLN A 295 4.45 -21.44 19.57
CA GLN A 295 3.61 -22.57 19.95
C GLN A 295 4.47 -23.70 20.54
N HIS A 296 4.53 -23.79 21.88
CA HIS A 296 5.04 -24.99 22.53
C HIS A 296 4.10 -26.15 22.17
N HIS A 297 4.64 -27.11 21.41
CA HIS A 297 4.05 -28.41 21.15
C HIS A 297 3.76 -29.14 22.48
N VAL A 298 2.59 -28.90 23.08
CA VAL A 298 2.04 -29.87 24.02
C VAL A 298 1.48 -30.99 23.16
N ARG A 299 2.35 -31.94 22.78
CA ARG A 299 1.88 -33.25 22.35
C ARG A 299 0.87 -33.72 23.40
N PRO A 300 -0.34 -34.14 23.03
CA PRO A 300 -1.21 -34.79 24.00
C PRO A 300 -0.45 -36.01 24.50
N LYS A 301 0.11 -35.93 25.72
CA LYS A 301 0.54 -37.12 26.43
C LYS A 301 -0.72 -37.95 26.54
N ASN A 302 -0.74 -39.07 25.82
CA ASN A 302 -1.70 -40.15 26.01
C ASN A 302 -1.98 -40.24 27.51
N GLN A 303 -3.17 -39.79 27.92
CA GLN A 303 -3.61 -40.04 29.28
C GLN A 303 -3.72 -41.55 29.39
N MET A 304 -2.73 -42.12 30.07
CA MET A 304 -2.71 -43.50 30.47
C MET A 304 -4.05 -43.82 31.10
N LYS A 305 -4.75 -44.80 30.54
CA LYS A 305 -5.83 -45.51 31.23
C LYS A 305 -5.26 -46.05 32.54
N CYS A 306 -5.42 -45.31 33.63
CA CYS A 306 -5.38 -45.91 34.96
C CYS A 306 -6.71 -46.63 35.16
N MET A 307 -6.76 -47.88 34.68
CA MET A 307 -7.79 -48.84 35.04
C MET A 307 -7.60 -49.17 36.53
N LYS A 308 -8.36 -48.49 37.40
CA LYS A 308 -8.50 -48.91 38.80
C LYS A 308 -9.37 -50.16 38.83
N TRP A 309 -8.79 -51.29 39.21
CA TRP A 309 -9.51 -52.36 39.91
C TRP A 309 -8.53 -53.02 40.87
N GLY A 310 -8.67 -52.69 42.15
CA GLY A 310 -7.91 -53.31 43.23
C GLY A 310 -8.42 -54.73 43.48
N GLY A 311 -7.48 -55.66 43.63
CA GLY A 311 -7.71 -56.99 44.16
C GLY A 311 -7.37 -57.08 45.65
N GLU A 312 -7.74 -58.24 46.22
CA GLU A 312 -7.53 -58.73 47.59
C GLU A 312 -8.53 -58.20 48.65
N GLY A 313 -9.23 -59.01 49.43
CA GLY A 313 -9.27 -60.46 49.59
C GLY A 313 -10.12 -60.84 50.82
N ASN A 314 -10.96 -61.86 50.64
CA ASN A 314 -11.31 -62.92 51.60
C ASN A 314 -11.82 -62.58 53.03
N THR A 315 -13.06 -62.97 53.36
CA THR A 315 -13.38 -63.62 54.64
C THR A 315 -14.62 -64.52 54.53
N ASN A 316 -14.42 -65.78 54.93
CA ASN A 316 -15.39 -66.86 55.19
C ASN A 316 -16.56 -66.45 56.12
N LYS A 317 -17.78 -66.98 55.87
CA LYS A 317 -18.49 -67.88 56.82
C LYS A 317 -19.81 -68.46 56.27
N LYS A 318 -19.92 -69.77 56.51
CA LYS A 318 -21.03 -70.72 56.31
C LYS A 318 -22.40 -70.25 56.84
N ALA A 319 -23.49 -70.63 56.16
CA ALA A 319 -24.73 -71.12 56.78
C ALA A 319 -25.53 -72.02 55.80
N ARG A 320 -26.18 -73.05 56.36
CA ARG A 320 -26.84 -74.19 55.69
C ARG A 320 -28.25 -73.84 55.12
N LYS A 321 -28.62 -74.54 54.02
CA LYS A 321 -29.90 -75.17 53.57
C LYS A 321 -31.18 -75.06 54.44
N PRO A 322 -32.38 -75.51 53.97
CA PRO A 322 -32.97 -75.61 52.60
C PRO A 322 -34.50 -75.27 52.52
N THR A 323 -35.07 -75.21 51.31
CA THR A 323 -36.42 -75.71 50.86
C THR A 323 -36.55 -75.33 49.38
N ARG A 324 -36.98 -76.16 48.42
CA ARG A 324 -37.90 -77.31 48.37
C ARG A 324 -37.32 -78.43 47.51
#